data_AF-A0A7S1NLL7-F1
#
_entry.id   AF-A0A7S1NLL7-F1
#
_cell.length_a   1.000
_cell.length_b   1.000
_cell.length_c   1.000
_cell.angle_alpha   90.00
_cell.angle_beta   90.00
_cell.angle_gamma   90.00
#
_symmetry.space_group_name_H-M   'P 1'
#
loop_
_entity.id
_entity.type
_entity.pdbx_description
1 polymer ?
#
loop_
_entity_poly.entity_id
_entity_poly.type
_entity_poly.pdbx_seq_one_letter_code
_entity_poly.pdbx_strand_id
1 'polypeptide(L)'
;FFSCSMLFPKDYTPQDDDLMGMRGLGKPTWTDWRNWALLVIAMFLAQSAGHWVIKNLVFPPGSSLRTYMASKQELDATVLCIVGLVSCIVLALHGLLYQKAAFVWHDLGPHVLQSFRRWQVLNVATMVVQGSCMAINFRADIRDGQYTSQFTLLTPAYFGFYIWAVIGIGNTVFVVWQAMPSQRDNSLLAVVSPYWMAAMLWQTGFFFVFCPYAQGVLWIATVFLLIAAVSLGGAFLVFTTEDLGYSRYGWSTWLFAHVPITIHNGWLTAGTLASANAMLLRFDFPFYQQITFANLCLYFALWAGVFFTVYRNDAILGLTLAWATNAIRVMYEDCALDSDLGRQCQAELPPINKTVFEAQATTAHLITSVVLLTCLVVIALKLKDLTSK
;
A
#
# COMPACT_ATOMS: atom_id res chain seq x y z
N PHE A 1 -4.62 26.06 6.11
CA PHE A 1 -5.53 27.22 6.24
C PHE A 1 -5.90 27.72 4.86
N PHE A 2 -6.96 27.17 4.25
CA PHE A 2 -7.74 27.75 3.16
C PHE A 2 -9.08 27.00 3.13
N SER A 3 -10.17 27.75 3.02
CA SER A 3 -11.55 27.36 3.31
C SER A 3 -12.16 26.39 2.28
N CYS A 4 -12.57 25.19 2.74
CA CYS A 4 -13.41 24.23 2.00
C CYS A 4 -14.86 24.24 2.52
N SER A 5 -15.45 25.42 2.72
CA SER A 5 -16.81 25.57 3.25
C SER A 5 -17.89 25.85 2.19
N MET A 6 -17.59 25.76 0.89
CA MET A 6 -18.51 26.17 -0.19
C MET A 6 -19.17 25.04 -1.01
N LEU A 7 -19.16 23.78 -0.58
CA LEU A 7 -19.70 22.66 -1.39
C LEU A 7 -20.89 21.89 -0.79
N PHE A 8 -21.64 22.48 0.14
CA PHE A 8 -22.88 21.87 0.63
C PHE A 8 -24.09 22.70 0.19
N PRO A 9 -24.97 22.19 -0.70
CA PRO A 9 -26.31 22.73 -0.83
C PRO A 9 -27.04 22.53 0.50
N LYS A 10 -27.65 23.59 1.03
CA LYS A 10 -28.30 23.59 2.35
C LYS A 10 -29.67 22.91 2.38
N ASP A 11 -30.25 22.56 1.24
CA ASP A 11 -31.63 22.10 1.17
C ASP A 11 -31.73 20.80 0.36
N TYR A 12 -31.60 19.66 1.06
CA TYR A 12 -32.04 18.37 0.55
C TYR A 12 -32.91 17.69 1.61
N THR A 13 -34.23 17.78 1.44
CA THR A 13 -35.22 17.02 2.19
C THR A 13 -35.66 15.83 1.33
N PRO A 14 -35.32 14.57 1.67
CA PRO A 14 -35.88 13.42 0.98
C PRO A 14 -37.27 13.15 1.55
N GLN A 15 -38.30 13.52 0.79
CA GLN A 15 -39.61 12.88 0.87
C GLN A 15 -39.61 11.73 -0.16
N ASP A 16 -40.10 10.58 0.32
CA ASP A 16 -40.39 9.35 -0.42
C ASP A 16 -39.19 8.56 -0.94
N ASP A 17 -38.80 7.51 -0.21
CA ASP A 17 -38.47 6.20 -0.80
C ASP A 17 -38.37 5.10 0.27
N ASP A 18 -39.25 4.11 0.09
CA ASP A 18 -39.55 2.97 0.96
C ASP A 18 -38.61 1.76 0.71
N LEU A 19 -37.33 2.01 0.43
CA LEU A 19 -36.32 0.96 0.22
C LEU A 19 -35.44 0.76 1.47
N MET A 20 -35.88 -0.17 2.30
CA MET A 20 -35.12 -1.01 3.24
C MET A 20 -33.96 -0.35 4.04
N GLY A 21 -34.27 0.00 5.29
CA GLY A 21 -33.56 -0.58 6.44
C GLY A 21 -32.16 -0.10 6.82
N MET A 22 -31.62 1.00 6.27
CA MET A 22 -30.30 1.54 6.67
C MET A 22 -30.34 2.82 7.52
N ARG A 23 -31.35 2.99 8.39
CA ARG A 23 -31.45 4.16 9.30
C ARG A 23 -30.66 4.04 10.62
N GLY A 24 -29.88 2.98 10.82
CA GLY A 24 -29.15 2.73 12.07
C GLY A 24 -27.68 3.12 12.09
N LEU A 25 -27.13 3.63 10.98
CA LEU A 25 -25.70 3.96 10.89
C LEU A 25 -25.38 5.19 11.74
N GLY A 26 -24.94 4.96 12.98
CA GLY A 26 -24.17 5.95 13.72
C GLY A 26 -23.00 6.38 12.84
N LYS A 27 -22.96 7.66 12.46
CA LYS A 27 -21.90 8.20 11.60
C LYS A 27 -20.54 7.77 12.20
N PRO A 28 -19.65 7.15 11.41
CA PRO A 28 -18.31 6.84 11.91
C PRO A 28 -17.70 8.15 12.43
N THR A 29 -17.30 8.17 13.69
CA THR A 29 -16.75 9.37 14.37
C THR A 29 -15.45 9.90 13.73
N TRP A 30 -14.94 9.20 12.71
CA TRP A 30 -13.73 9.52 11.94
C TRP A 30 -13.99 10.01 10.50
N THR A 31 -15.22 10.39 10.16
CA THR A 31 -15.48 11.25 8.98
C THR A 31 -15.01 12.69 9.19
N ASP A 32 -14.62 13.05 10.42
CA ASP A 32 -14.13 14.39 10.74
C ASP A 32 -12.69 14.56 10.22
N TRP A 33 -12.52 15.49 9.28
CA TRP A 33 -11.22 15.88 8.71
C TRP A 33 -10.18 16.26 9.79
N ARG A 34 -10.63 16.67 10.98
CA ARG A 34 -9.77 17.02 12.13
C ARG A 34 -8.90 15.84 12.57
N ASN A 35 -9.44 14.63 12.50
CA ASN A 35 -8.72 13.42 12.86
C ASN A 35 -7.59 13.08 11.85
N TRP A 36 -7.84 13.33 10.56
CA TRP A 36 -6.81 13.25 9.52
C TRP A 36 -5.75 14.34 9.67
N ALA A 37 -6.16 15.54 10.03
CA ALA A 37 -5.23 16.63 10.32
C ALA A 37 -4.33 16.30 11.52
N LEU A 38 -4.88 15.72 12.58
CA LEU A 38 -4.11 15.25 13.74
C LEU A 38 -3.13 14.13 13.38
N LEU A 39 -3.52 13.21 12.49
CA LEU A 39 -2.63 12.16 11.97
C LEU A 39 -1.46 12.75 11.18
N VAL A 40 -1.76 13.67 10.25
CA VAL A 40 -0.73 14.38 9.47
C VAL A 40 0.21 15.15 10.40
N ILE A 41 -0.33 15.83 11.42
CA ILE A 41 0.46 16.52 12.44
C ILE A 41 1.33 15.53 13.22
N ALA A 42 0.79 14.38 13.65
CA ALA A 42 1.54 13.37 14.38
C ALA A 42 2.68 12.77 13.54
N MET A 43 2.43 12.52 12.25
CA MET A 43 3.47 12.08 11.31
C MET A 43 4.54 13.14 11.11
N PHE A 44 4.15 14.42 11.01
CA PHE A 44 5.08 15.54 10.90
C PHE A 44 5.93 15.73 12.17
N LEU A 45 5.33 15.52 13.35
CA LEU A 45 6.02 15.54 14.64
C LEU A 45 7.00 14.37 14.77
N ALA A 46 6.58 13.15 14.37
CA ALA A 46 7.46 11.97 14.33
C ALA A 46 8.63 12.17 13.35
N GLN A 47 8.39 12.79 12.19
CA GLN A 47 9.43 13.15 11.23
C GLN A 47 10.39 14.20 11.80
N SER A 48 9.88 15.22 12.48
CA SER A 48 10.68 16.26 13.13
C SER A 48 11.55 15.67 14.25
N ALA A 49 11.01 14.72 15.01
CA ALA A 49 11.75 13.96 16.02
C ALA A 49 12.82 13.07 15.38
N GLY A 50 12.51 12.36 14.28
CA GLY A 50 13.49 11.57 13.53
C GLY A 50 14.63 12.41 12.95
N HIS A 51 14.31 13.59 12.41
CA HIS A 51 15.31 14.55 11.94
C HIS A 51 16.20 15.06 13.08
N TRP A 52 15.61 15.34 14.25
CA TRP A 52 16.34 15.73 15.44
C TRP A 52 17.28 14.62 15.92
N VAL A 53 16.82 13.36 15.91
CA VAL A 53 17.59 12.18 16.27
C VAL A 53 18.77 11.99 15.31
N ILE A 54 18.55 12.03 14.00
CA ILE A 54 19.62 11.90 13.00
C ILE A 54 20.63 13.05 13.16
N LYS A 55 20.15 14.29 13.31
CA LYS A 55 21.01 15.48 13.43
C LYS A 55 21.88 15.50 14.70
N ASN A 56 21.42 14.88 15.79
CA ASN A 56 22.09 14.97 17.09
C ASN A 56 22.75 13.67 17.56
N LEU A 57 22.29 12.50 17.11
CA LEU A 57 22.86 11.21 17.48
C LEU A 57 23.78 10.63 16.41
N VAL A 58 23.50 10.87 15.12
CA VAL A 58 24.31 10.30 14.02
C VAL A 58 25.48 11.22 13.65
N PHE A 59 25.29 12.54 13.78
CA PHE A 59 26.32 13.53 13.44
C PHE A 59 26.79 14.29 14.68
N PRO A 60 27.96 13.94 15.27
CA PRO A 60 28.43 14.58 16.48
C PRO A 60 28.71 16.08 16.27
N PRO A 61 28.63 16.88 17.35
CA PRO A 61 28.98 18.30 17.32
C PRO A 61 30.40 18.49 16.75
N GLY A 62 30.55 19.34 15.73
CA GLY A 62 31.84 19.64 15.10
C GLY A 62 32.16 18.87 13.81
N SER A 63 31.31 17.91 13.39
CA SER A 63 31.48 17.27 12.08
C SER A 63 31.24 18.26 10.93
N SER A 64 32.12 18.23 9.91
CA SER A 64 32.01 19.04 8.70
C SER A 64 30.65 18.87 7.99
N LEU A 65 30.07 17.67 8.08
CA LEU A 65 28.74 17.34 7.56
C LEU A 65 27.61 18.12 8.27
N ARG A 66 27.72 18.38 9.58
CA ARG A 66 26.71 19.13 10.35
C ARG A 66 26.70 20.60 9.97
N THR A 67 27.87 21.18 9.74
CA THR A 67 28.04 22.57 9.30
C THR A 67 27.58 22.74 7.85
N TYR A 68 27.83 21.74 6.99
CA TYR A 68 27.34 21.70 5.61
C TYR A 68 25.80 21.59 5.54
N MET A 69 25.16 20.80 6.40
CA MET A 69 23.69 20.71 6.43
C MET A 69 23.02 21.99 6.97
N ALA A 70 23.67 22.72 7.87
CA ALA A 70 23.14 23.97 8.43
C ALA A 70 23.08 25.11 7.39
N SER A 71 23.97 25.13 6.39
CA SER A 71 24.04 26.21 5.40
C SER A 71 23.08 26.04 4.21
N LYS A 72 22.55 24.83 3.97
CA LYS A 72 21.56 24.53 2.91
C LYS A 72 20.10 24.66 3.37
N GLN A 73 19.87 24.90 4.66
CA GLN A 73 18.61 24.70 5.37
C GLN A 73 17.44 25.63 4.93
N GLU A 74 17.70 26.80 4.33
CA GLU A 74 16.63 27.76 3.96
C GLU A 74 15.91 27.42 2.64
N LEU A 75 16.58 26.75 1.69
CA LEU A 75 15.93 26.26 0.46
C LEU A 75 15.24 24.90 0.68
N ASP A 76 15.74 24.14 1.66
CA ASP A 76 15.38 22.75 1.93
C ASP A 76 14.07 22.58 2.71
N ALA A 77 13.69 23.55 3.55
CA ALA A 77 12.43 23.51 4.29
C ALA A 77 11.20 23.50 3.35
N THR A 78 11.28 24.24 2.23
CA THR A 78 10.22 24.29 1.22
C THR A 78 10.11 22.98 0.46
N VAL A 79 11.23 22.34 0.11
CA VAL A 79 11.25 21.05 -0.60
C VAL A 79 10.84 19.89 0.33
N LEU A 80 11.30 19.88 1.59
CA LEU A 80 10.81 18.95 2.62
C LEU A 80 9.32 19.15 2.90
N CYS A 81 8.83 20.39 2.91
CA CYS A 81 7.41 20.68 2.95
C CYS A 81 6.70 20.15 1.70
N ILE A 82 7.27 20.26 0.50
CA ILE A 82 6.64 19.74 -0.73
C ILE A 82 6.65 18.21 -0.76
N VAL A 83 7.75 17.54 -0.43
CA VAL A 83 7.83 16.07 -0.36
C VAL A 83 6.96 15.54 0.76
N GLY A 84 6.98 16.18 1.92
CA GLY A 84 6.07 15.90 3.03
C GLY A 84 4.61 16.14 2.67
N LEU A 85 4.30 17.22 1.94
CA LEU A 85 2.97 17.54 1.44
C LEU A 85 2.53 16.56 0.36
N VAL A 86 3.39 16.15 -0.57
CA VAL A 86 3.10 15.14 -1.60
C VAL A 86 2.89 13.79 -0.95
N SER A 87 3.70 13.42 0.05
CA SER A 87 3.48 12.22 0.86
C SER A 87 2.14 12.31 1.59
N CYS A 88 1.89 13.40 2.31
CA CYS A 88 0.63 13.62 3.02
C CYS A 88 -0.57 13.70 2.06
N ILE A 89 -0.41 14.21 0.84
CA ILE A 89 -1.43 14.24 -0.20
C ILE A 89 -1.62 12.85 -0.75
N VAL A 90 -0.59 12.07 -1.06
CA VAL A 90 -0.73 10.68 -1.52
C VAL A 90 -1.38 9.83 -0.43
N LEU A 91 -1.01 10.01 0.83
CA LEU A 91 -1.55 9.28 1.98
C LEU A 91 -2.96 9.74 2.36
N ALA A 92 -3.24 11.04 2.32
CA ALA A 92 -4.57 11.60 2.52
C ALA A 92 -5.47 11.29 1.33
N LEU A 93 -4.96 11.29 0.10
CA LEU A 93 -5.68 10.79 -1.08
C LEU A 93 -5.88 9.29 -0.97
N HIS A 94 -4.93 8.51 -0.46
CA HIS A 94 -5.16 7.09 -0.20
C HIS A 94 -6.32 6.93 0.79
N GLY A 95 -6.31 7.62 1.94
CA GLY A 95 -7.41 7.61 2.90
C GLY A 95 -8.75 8.17 2.38
N LEU A 96 -8.73 9.30 1.68
CA LEU A 96 -9.90 10.00 1.15
C LEU A 96 -10.46 9.31 -0.09
N LEU A 97 -9.64 8.74 -0.96
CA LEU A 97 -10.07 7.92 -2.09
C LEU A 97 -10.58 6.58 -1.59
N TYR A 98 -10.01 5.99 -0.53
CA TYR A 98 -10.61 4.82 0.14
C TYR A 98 -12.06 5.13 0.61
N GLN A 99 -12.31 6.32 1.16
CA GLN A 99 -13.65 6.73 1.61
C GLN A 99 -14.58 7.19 0.47
N LYS A 100 -14.08 7.89 -0.54
CA LYS A 100 -14.88 8.41 -1.66
C LYS A 100 -15.11 7.40 -2.78
N ALA A 101 -14.19 6.47 -3.03
CA ALA A 101 -14.44 5.35 -3.93
C ALA A 101 -15.63 4.51 -3.42
N ALA A 102 -15.71 4.30 -2.09
CA ALA A 102 -16.88 3.72 -1.45
C ALA A 102 -18.19 4.42 -1.81
N PHE A 103 -18.16 5.75 -1.93
CA PHE A 103 -19.32 6.57 -2.28
C PHE A 103 -19.65 6.57 -3.78
N VAL A 104 -18.66 6.74 -4.67
CA VAL A 104 -18.88 6.77 -6.13
C VAL A 104 -19.39 5.43 -6.66
N TRP A 105 -18.90 4.31 -6.10
CA TRP A 105 -19.37 2.98 -6.50
C TRP A 105 -20.74 2.63 -5.93
N HIS A 106 -21.14 3.25 -4.81
CA HIS A 106 -22.48 3.09 -4.23
C HIS A 106 -23.56 3.63 -5.18
N ASP A 107 -23.35 4.81 -5.77
CA ASP A 107 -24.32 5.43 -6.68
C ASP A 107 -24.39 4.73 -8.06
N LEU A 108 -23.30 4.08 -8.49
CA LEU A 108 -23.28 3.25 -9.70
C LEU A 108 -23.88 1.84 -9.49
N GLY A 109 -24.10 1.45 -8.24
CA GLY A 109 -24.51 0.11 -7.82
C GLY A 109 -25.69 -0.48 -8.60
N PRO A 110 -26.86 0.19 -8.72
CA PRO A 110 -28.06 -0.43 -9.30
C PRO A 110 -27.90 -0.90 -10.74
N HIS A 111 -27.12 -0.18 -11.55
CA HIS A 111 -26.89 -0.52 -12.97
C HIS A 111 -25.71 -1.47 -13.18
N VAL A 112 -24.71 -1.45 -12.27
CA VAL A 112 -23.52 -2.31 -12.32
C VAL A 112 -23.83 -3.75 -11.84
N LEU A 113 -24.75 -3.89 -10.88
CA LEU A 113 -25.17 -5.17 -10.29
C LEU A 113 -25.87 -6.10 -11.31
N GLN A 114 -26.57 -5.56 -12.32
CA GLN A 114 -27.26 -6.35 -13.35
C GLN A 114 -26.30 -7.09 -14.31
N SER A 115 -24.97 -6.90 -14.17
CA SER A 115 -23.97 -7.43 -15.09
C SER A 115 -22.87 -8.27 -14.44
N PHE A 116 -23.13 -8.92 -13.31
CA PHE A 116 -22.16 -9.82 -12.65
C PHE A 116 -21.49 -10.83 -13.61
N ARG A 117 -22.25 -11.38 -14.58
CA ARG A 117 -21.70 -12.25 -15.64
C ARG A 117 -20.67 -11.56 -16.54
N ARG A 118 -20.82 -10.26 -16.85
CA ARG A 118 -19.85 -9.51 -17.65
C ARG A 118 -18.54 -9.33 -16.89
N TRP A 119 -18.61 -9.14 -15.57
CA TRP A 119 -17.43 -9.07 -14.71
C TRP A 119 -16.66 -10.38 -14.65
N GLN A 120 -17.35 -11.54 -14.60
CA GLN A 120 -16.71 -12.86 -14.63
C GLN A 120 -15.89 -13.09 -15.92
N VAL A 121 -16.44 -12.72 -17.08
CA VAL A 121 -15.72 -12.84 -18.36
C VAL A 121 -14.51 -11.90 -18.40
N LEU A 122 -14.68 -10.64 -17.98
CA LEU A 122 -13.57 -9.70 -17.89
C LEU A 122 -12.48 -10.18 -16.90
N ASN A 123 -12.84 -10.85 -15.81
CA ASN A 123 -11.89 -11.34 -14.81
C ASN A 123 -10.95 -12.40 -15.38
N VAL A 124 -11.49 -13.34 -16.16
CA VAL A 124 -10.66 -14.34 -16.85
C VAL A 124 -9.75 -13.67 -17.86
N ALA A 125 -10.28 -12.72 -18.64
CA ALA A 125 -9.49 -11.99 -19.64
C ALA A 125 -8.34 -11.19 -18.99
N THR A 126 -8.60 -10.45 -17.90
CA THR A 126 -7.56 -9.66 -17.22
C THR A 126 -6.50 -10.55 -16.57
N MET A 127 -6.86 -11.70 -15.98
CA MET A 127 -5.89 -12.67 -15.48
C MET A 127 -4.97 -13.22 -16.58
N VAL A 128 -5.53 -13.55 -17.75
CA VAL A 128 -4.75 -14.04 -18.91
C VAL A 128 -3.77 -12.96 -19.39
N VAL A 129 -4.23 -11.71 -19.51
CA VAL A 129 -3.37 -10.60 -19.92
C VAL A 129 -2.27 -10.36 -18.90
N GLN A 130 -2.59 -10.29 -17.60
CA GLN A 130 -1.58 -10.10 -16.56
C GLN A 130 -0.54 -11.22 -16.52
N GLY A 131 -0.99 -12.48 -16.57
CA GLY A 131 -0.09 -13.64 -16.61
C GLY A 131 0.83 -13.58 -17.83
N SER A 132 0.31 -13.15 -18.98
CA SER A 132 1.09 -12.96 -20.20
C SER A 132 2.12 -11.83 -20.06
N CYS A 133 1.71 -10.66 -19.57
CA CYS A 133 2.61 -9.52 -19.33
C CYS A 133 3.73 -9.88 -18.34
N MET A 134 3.38 -10.56 -17.25
CA MET A 134 4.34 -11.01 -16.25
C MET A 134 5.33 -12.01 -16.87
N ALA A 135 4.87 -13.00 -17.64
CA ALA A 135 5.74 -13.94 -18.32
C ALA A 135 6.67 -13.29 -19.34
N ILE A 136 6.20 -12.25 -20.04
CA ILE A 136 7.03 -11.46 -20.99
C ILE A 136 8.12 -10.69 -20.24
N ASN A 137 7.76 -9.98 -19.18
CA ASN A 137 8.71 -9.18 -18.40
C ASN A 137 9.78 -10.05 -17.72
N PHE A 138 9.38 -11.17 -17.10
CA PHE A 138 10.33 -12.13 -16.52
C PHE A 138 11.29 -12.72 -17.57
N ARG A 139 10.82 -12.98 -18.80
CA ARG A 139 11.69 -13.48 -19.88
C ARG A 139 12.65 -12.41 -20.40
N ALA A 140 12.25 -11.14 -20.40
CA ALA A 140 13.11 -10.02 -20.78
C ALA A 140 14.28 -9.90 -19.80
N ASP A 141 14.01 -9.94 -18.49
CA ASP A 141 15.05 -9.82 -17.45
C ASP A 141 16.06 -10.98 -17.46
N ILE A 142 15.65 -12.19 -17.85
CA ILE A 142 16.55 -13.38 -17.92
C ILE A 142 17.42 -13.38 -19.18
N ARG A 143 16.95 -12.80 -20.30
CA ARG A 143 17.65 -12.90 -21.59
C ARG A 143 18.96 -12.13 -21.66
N ASP A 144 19.06 -11.02 -20.95
CA ASP A 144 20.22 -10.14 -21.03
C ASP A 144 21.30 -10.45 -19.97
N GLY A 145 21.05 -11.43 -19.07
CA GLY A 145 22.00 -11.84 -18.02
C GLY A 145 22.38 -10.73 -17.03
N GLN A 146 21.85 -9.53 -17.23
CA GLN A 146 22.02 -8.34 -16.44
C GLN A 146 20.65 -7.99 -15.89
N TYR A 147 20.43 -8.29 -14.61
CA TYR A 147 19.32 -7.67 -13.90
C TYR A 147 19.68 -6.19 -13.77
N THR A 148 19.18 -5.36 -14.68
CA THR A 148 19.32 -3.90 -14.62
C THR A 148 18.42 -3.30 -13.53
N SER A 149 18.19 -4.04 -12.43
CA SER A 149 17.34 -3.59 -11.34
C SER A 149 18.10 -2.53 -10.57
N GLN A 150 17.86 -1.28 -10.93
CA GLN A 150 18.34 -0.13 -10.17
C GLN A 150 17.97 -0.33 -8.70
N PHE A 151 18.97 -0.50 -7.83
CA PHE A 151 18.75 -0.60 -6.40
C PHE A 151 18.20 0.72 -5.89
N THR A 152 17.13 0.63 -5.11
CA THR A 152 16.49 1.75 -4.44
C THR A 152 16.56 1.53 -2.94
N LEU A 153 16.33 2.59 -2.16
CA LEU A 153 16.32 2.47 -0.71
C LEU A 153 15.22 1.51 -0.22
N LEU A 154 14.16 1.29 -0.98
CA LEU A 154 13.09 0.36 -0.59
C LEU A 154 13.02 -0.89 -1.48
N THR A 155 14.11 -1.24 -2.17
CA THR A 155 14.16 -2.47 -2.95
C THR A 155 14.11 -3.67 -1.99
N PRO A 156 13.15 -4.60 -2.15
CA PRO A 156 13.10 -5.80 -1.34
C PRO A 156 14.08 -6.86 -1.86
N ALA A 157 14.52 -7.74 -0.96
CA ALA A 157 15.29 -8.93 -1.34
C ALA A 157 14.47 -9.85 -2.26
N TYR A 158 15.15 -10.67 -3.07
CA TYR A 158 14.52 -11.51 -4.09
C TYR A 158 13.38 -12.39 -3.57
N PHE A 159 13.52 -12.97 -2.38
CA PHE A 159 12.47 -13.80 -1.80
C PHE A 159 11.16 -13.03 -1.58
N GLY A 160 11.24 -11.71 -1.37
CA GLY A 160 10.07 -10.86 -1.20
C GLY A 160 9.10 -10.96 -2.38
N PHE A 161 9.63 -11.13 -3.60
CA PHE A 161 8.84 -11.26 -4.82
C PHE A 161 8.15 -12.62 -4.99
N TYR A 162 8.47 -13.65 -4.18
CA TYR A 162 7.73 -14.91 -4.18
C TYR A 162 6.26 -14.74 -3.77
N ILE A 163 5.92 -13.64 -3.13
CA ILE A 163 4.53 -13.26 -2.84
C ILE A 163 3.66 -13.18 -4.10
N TRP A 164 4.24 -12.87 -5.27
CA TRP A 164 3.49 -12.86 -6.53
C TRP A 164 2.95 -14.24 -6.92
N ALA A 165 3.67 -15.33 -6.59
CA ALA A 165 3.17 -16.68 -6.79
C ALA A 165 1.97 -16.96 -5.87
N VAL A 166 2.05 -16.54 -4.60
CA VAL A 166 0.95 -16.65 -3.63
C VAL A 166 -0.27 -15.86 -4.09
N ILE A 167 -0.07 -14.61 -4.53
CA ILE A 167 -1.13 -13.76 -5.09
C ILE A 167 -1.71 -14.39 -6.36
N GLY A 168 -0.88 -14.91 -7.26
CA GLY A 168 -1.33 -15.55 -8.50
C GLY A 168 -2.24 -16.75 -8.22
N ILE A 169 -1.86 -17.62 -7.28
CA ILE A 169 -2.68 -18.75 -6.83
C ILE A 169 -3.98 -18.23 -6.19
N GLY A 170 -3.88 -17.28 -5.25
CA GLY A 170 -5.03 -16.70 -4.57
C GLY A 170 -6.05 -16.07 -5.52
N ASN A 171 -5.56 -15.30 -6.50
CA ASN A 171 -6.38 -14.65 -7.52
C ASN A 171 -7.04 -15.69 -8.44
N THR A 172 -6.32 -16.74 -8.82
CA THR A 172 -6.87 -17.85 -9.62
C THR A 172 -7.99 -18.55 -8.86
N VAL A 173 -7.76 -18.88 -7.58
CA VAL A 173 -8.75 -19.49 -6.70
C VAL A 173 -9.98 -18.59 -6.56
N PHE A 174 -9.79 -17.28 -6.35
CA PHE A 174 -10.88 -16.32 -6.28
C PHE A 174 -11.70 -16.27 -7.58
N VAL A 175 -11.04 -16.25 -8.74
CA VAL A 175 -11.69 -16.21 -10.05
C VAL A 175 -12.49 -17.48 -10.33
N VAL A 176 -11.96 -18.66 -9.99
CA VAL A 176 -12.70 -19.92 -10.12
C VAL A 176 -13.87 -19.95 -9.14
N TRP A 177 -13.65 -19.54 -7.89
CA TRP A 177 -14.68 -19.56 -6.85
C TRP A 177 -15.86 -18.65 -7.18
N GLN A 178 -15.60 -17.40 -7.58
CA GLN A 178 -16.66 -16.46 -7.96
C GLN A 178 -17.43 -16.90 -9.22
N ALA A 179 -16.84 -17.75 -10.06
CA ALA A 179 -17.47 -18.26 -11.29
C ALA A 179 -18.43 -19.44 -11.04
N MET A 180 -18.40 -20.03 -9.84
CA MET A 180 -19.25 -21.17 -9.52
C MET A 180 -20.74 -20.80 -9.53
N PRO A 181 -21.64 -21.74 -9.91
CA PRO A 181 -23.08 -21.49 -9.92
C PRO A 181 -23.64 -21.02 -8.58
N SER A 182 -23.07 -21.48 -7.47
CA SER A 182 -23.47 -21.09 -6.11
C SER A 182 -23.18 -19.63 -5.76
N GLN A 183 -22.36 -18.94 -6.55
CA GLN A 183 -21.96 -17.55 -6.31
C GLN A 183 -22.68 -16.54 -7.23
N ARG A 184 -23.56 -17.01 -8.13
CA ARG A 184 -24.21 -16.19 -9.15
C ARG A 184 -24.99 -15.00 -8.60
N ASP A 185 -25.66 -15.21 -7.47
CA ASP A 185 -26.52 -14.21 -6.82
C ASP A 185 -25.88 -13.68 -5.52
N ASN A 186 -24.55 -13.81 -5.39
CA ASN A 186 -23.83 -13.34 -4.21
C ASN A 186 -23.73 -11.81 -4.21
N SER A 187 -24.55 -11.16 -3.37
CA SER A 187 -24.61 -9.71 -3.22
C SER A 187 -23.27 -9.09 -2.81
N LEU A 188 -22.48 -9.78 -1.98
CA LEU A 188 -21.15 -9.30 -1.59
C LEU A 188 -20.21 -9.20 -2.78
N LEU A 189 -20.16 -10.26 -3.60
CA LEU A 189 -19.32 -10.29 -4.79
C LEU A 189 -19.71 -9.19 -5.77
N ALA A 190 -20.99 -8.89 -5.87
CA ALA A 190 -21.49 -7.84 -6.74
C ALA A 190 -21.00 -6.44 -6.30
N VAL A 191 -20.84 -6.20 -4.98
CA VAL A 191 -20.22 -4.97 -4.44
C VAL A 191 -18.69 -4.97 -4.57
N VAL A 192 -18.04 -6.12 -4.39
CA VAL A 192 -16.57 -6.26 -4.46
C VAL A 192 -16.03 -6.21 -5.90
N SER A 193 -16.78 -6.71 -6.87
CA SER A 193 -16.37 -6.84 -8.27
C SER A 193 -15.83 -5.56 -8.93
N PRO A 194 -16.46 -4.37 -8.80
CA PRO A 194 -15.92 -3.15 -9.42
C PRO A 194 -14.53 -2.77 -8.88
N TYR A 195 -14.31 -2.89 -7.57
CA TYR A 195 -13.01 -2.64 -6.94
C TYR A 195 -11.95 -3.61 -7.44
N TRP A 196 -12.29 -4.89 -7.47
CA TRP A 196 -11.41 -5.93 -7.99
C TRP A 196 -11.03 -5.65 -9.45
N MET A 197 -12.02 -5.36 -10.31
CA MET A 197 -11.75 -5.11 -11.72
C MET A 197 -10.90 -3.87 -11.94
N ALA A 198 -11.20 -2.77 -11.25
CA ALA A 198 -10.38 -1.57 -11.31
C ALA A 198 -8.93 -1.91 -10.96
N ALA A 199 -8.69 -2.63 -9.87
CA ALA A 199 -7.36 -3.06 -9.49
C ALA A 199 -6.66 -3.90 -10.57
N MET A 200 -7.36 -4.87 -11.15
CA MET A 200 -6.81 -5.72 -12.22
C MET A 200 -6.44 -4.92 -13.46
N LEU A 201 -7.27 -3.95 -13.85
CA LEU A 201 -7.02 -3.09 -15.02
C LEU A 201 -5.79 -2.19 -14.79
N TRP A 202 -5.72 -1.51 -13.66
CA TRP A 202 -4.59 -0.63 -13.34
C TRP A 202 -3.30 -1.40 -13.12
N GLN A 203 -3.36 -2.59 -12.51
CA GLN A 203 -2.21 -3.49 -12.40
C GLN A 203 -1.73 -3.98 -13.78
N THR A 204 -2.66 -4.28 -14.68
CA THR A 204 -2.31 -4.63 -16.07
C THR A 204 -1.55 -3.48 -16.74
N GLY A 205 -2.07 -2.25 -16.59
CA GLY A 205 -1.37 -1.04 -17.03
C GLY A 205 0.03 -0.91 -16.42
N PHE A 206 0.17 -1.20 -15.12
CA PHE A 206 1.47 -1.20 -14.45
C PHE A 206 2.45 -2.14 -15.16
N PHE A 207 2.08 -3.38 -15.48
CA PHE A 207 2.99 -4.30 -16.15
C PHE A 207 3.41 -3.85 -17.54
N PHE A 208 2.57 -3.12 -18.27
CA PHE A 208 2.96 -2.53 -19.56
C PHE A 208 3.97 -1.38 -19.39
N VAL A 209 3.76 -0.52 -18.39
CA VAL A 209 4.60 0.65 -18.15
C VAL A 209 5.90 0.31 -17.41
N PHE A 210 5.91 -0.78 -16.63
CA PHE A 210 7.06 -1.24 -15.87
C PHE A 210 8.05 -2.08 -16.71
N CYS A 211 7.89 -2.14 -18.03
CA CYS A 211 8.84 -2.80 -18.92
C CYS A 211 10.20 -2.06 -18.97
N PRO A 212 11.33 -2.76 -19.19
CA PRO A 212 12.66 -2.15 -19.35
C PRO A 212 12.73 -1.01 -20.38
N TYR A 213 11.90 -1.03 -21.42
CA TYR A 213 11.85 0.00 -22.47
C TYR A 213 11.13 1.29 -22.05
N ALA A 214 10.37 1.27 -20.94
CA ALA A 214 9.52 2.36 -20.47
C ALA A 214 10.06 3.04 -19.20
N GLN A 215 11.35 2.88 -18.89
CA GLN A 215 11.99 3.45 -17.71
C GLN A 215 11.80 4.99 -17.57
N GLY A 216 11.57 5.73 -18.65
CA GLY A 216 11.28 7.17 -18.61
C GLY A 216 9.97 7.58 -17.91
N VAL A 217 9.08 6.62 -17.60
CA VAL A 217 7.73 6.90 -17.08
C VAL A 217 7.42 6.17 -15.77
N LEU A 218 8.42 5.96 -14.90
CA LEU A 218 8.22 5.31 -13.59
C LEU A 218 7.11 5.97 -12.73
N TRP A 219 6.90 7.28 -12.85
CA TRP A 219 5.81 7.95 -12.13
C TRP A 219 4.43 7.44 -12.54
N ILE A 220 4.23 7.08 -13.82
CA ILE A 220 2.99 6.46 -14.32
C ILE A 220 2.82 5.08 -13.70
N ALA A 221 3.88 4.29 -13.64
CA ALA A 221 3.86 2.98 -12.99
C ALA A 221 3.47 3.09 -11.50
N THR A 222 4.02 4.06 -10.78
CA THR A 222 3.66 4.35 -9.38
C THR A 222 2.18 4.75 -9.25
N VAL A 223 1.66 5.59 -10.14
CA VAL A 223 0.24 5.99 -10.14
C VAL A 223 -0.66 4.78 -10.41
N PHE A 224 -0.29 3.90 -11.34
CA PHE A 224 -1.06 2.69 -11.63
C PHE A 224 -1.10 1.73 -10.44
N LEU A 225 0.04 1.51 -9.76
CA LEU A 225 0.05 0.73 -8.52
C LEU A 225 -0.78 1.38 -7.42
N LEU A 226 -0.69 2.70 -7.25
CA LEU A 226 -1.46 3.44 -6.27
C LEU A 226 -2.97 3.27 -6.49
N ILE A 227 -3.44 3.46 -7.73
CA ILE A 227 -4.87 3.29 -8.04
C ILE A 227 -5.29 1.83 -7.83
N ALA A 228 -4.44 0.87 -8.18
CA ALA A 228 -4.73 -0.54 -7.95
C ALA A 228 -4.82 -0.89 -6.45
N ALA A 229 -3.91 -0.38 -5.63
CA ALA A 229 -3.91 -0.52 -4.17
C ALA A 229 -5.15 0.15 -3.55
N VAL A 230 -5.52 1.36 -3.98
CA VAL A 230 -6.75 2.03 -3.53
C VAL A 230 -7.99 1.23 -3.91
N SER A 231 -8.00 0.66 -5.10
CA SER A 231 -9.12 -0.15 -5.59
C SER A 231 -9.30 -1.42 -4.75
N LEU A 232 -8.25 -2.25 -4.56
CA LEU A 232 -8.34 -3.42 -3.67
C LEU A 232 -8.59 -3.03 -2.22
N GLY A 233 -8.13 -1.85 -1.83
CA GLY A 233 -8.49 -1.20 -0.58
C GLY A 233 -9.98 -1.07 -0.33
N GLY A 234 -10.71 -0.59 -1.34
CA GLY A 234 -12.17 -0.54 -1.30
C GLY A 234 -12.78 -1.94 -1.13
N ALA A 235 -12.30 -2.95 -1.85
CA ALA A 235 -12.75 -4.33 -1.66
C ALA A 235 -12.48 -4.84 -0.23
N PHE A 236 -11.28 -4.60 0.30
CA PHE A 236 -10.91 -4.93 1.68
C PHE A 236 -11.85 -4.27 2.70
N LEU A 237 -12.21 -2.99 2.50
CA LEU A 237 -13.15 -2.31 3.37
C LEU A 237 -14.55 -2.95 3.35
N VAL A 238 -15.01 -3.41 2.20
CA VAL A 238 -16.29 -4.12 2.09
C VAL A 238 -16.27 -5.41 2.93
N PHE A 239 -15.20 -6.20 2.86
CA PHE A 239 -15.08 -7.44 3.65
C PHE A 239 -14.90 -7.23 5.16
N THR A 240 -14.41 -6.06 5.57
CA THR A 240 -14.14 -5.74 6.99
C THR A 240 -15.19 -4.82 7.62
N THR A 241 -16.27 -4.51 6.90
CA THR A 241 -17.41 -3.76 7.43
C THR A 241 -18.42 -4.73 8.02
N GLU A 242 -18.88 -4.50 9.26
CA GLU A 242 -19.69 -5.46 10.04
C GLU A 242 -20.97 -5.92 9.31
N ASP A 243 -21.62 -5.04 8.55
CA ASP A 243 -22.87 -5.34 7.85
C ASP A 243 -22.71 -6.20 6.58
N LEU A 244 -21.51 -6.20 5.98
CA LEU A 244 -21.20 -6.84 4.70
C LEU A 244 -20.02 -7.82 4.79
N GLY A 245 -19.43 -7.99 5.97
CA GLY A 245 -18.18 -8.69 6.15
C GLY A 245 -18.29 -10.21 6.15
N TYR A 246 -17.15 -10.89 6.20
CA TYR A 246 -17.10 -12.35 6.15
C TYR A 246 -17.84 -13.05 7.30
N SER A 247 -18.03 -12.38 8.44
CA SER A 247 -18.87 -12.87 9.54
C SER A 247 -20.30 -13.22 9.09
N ARG A 248 -20.81 -12.50 8.09
CA ARG A 248 -22.12 -12.73 7.47
C ARG A 248 -22.09 -13.80 6.37
N TYR A 249 -21.01 -13.85 5.59
CA TYR A 249 -20.94 -14.66 4.36
C TYR A 249 -20.15 -15.98 4.50
N GLY A 250 -19.69 -16.31 5.72
CA GLY A 250 -19.12 -17.60 6.07
C GLY A 250 -17.66 -17.83 5.65
N TRP A 251 -17.16 -19.02 6.00
CA TRP A 251 -15.75 -19.40 5.83
C TRP A 251 -15.27 -19.44 4.37
N SER A 252 -16.12 -19.89 3.44
CA SER A 252 -15.75 -19.99 2.03
C SER A 252 -15.45 -18.62 1.44
N THR A 253 -16.25 -17.60 1.76
CA THR A 253 -16.02 -16.21 1.37
C THR A 253 -14.73 -15.67 1.97
N TRP A 254 -14.48 -15.96 3.24
CA TRP A 254 -13.24 -15.55 3.90
C TRP A 254 -12.01 -16.12 3.19
N LEU A 255 -12.00 -17.44 2.97
CA LEU A 255 -10.85 -18.14 2.43
C LEU A 255 -10.60 -17.84 0.93
N PHE A 256 -11.67 -17.81 0.13
CA PHE A 256 -11.53 -17.76 -1.33
C PHE A 256 -11.65 -16.36 -1.92
N ALA A 257 -12.13 -15.37 -1.16
CA ALA A 257 -12.24 -14.00 -1.64
C ALA A 257 -11.47 -13.02 -0.76
N HIS A 258 -11.77 -12.98 0.54
CA HIS A 258 -11.20 -11.98 1.44
C HIS A 258 -9.67 -12.14 1.59
N VAL A 259 -9.19 -13.34 1.90
CA VAL A 259 -7.75 -13.63 2.06
C VAL A 259 -6.94 -13.25 0.82
N PRO A 260 -7.23 -13.77 -0.40
CA PRO A 260 -6.41 -13.46 -1.57
C PRO A 260 -6.45 -11.97 -1.94
N ILE A 261 -7.63 -11.33 -1.87
CA ILE A 261 -7.78 -9.90 -2.16
C ILE A 261 -6.98 -9.06 -1.17
N THR A 262 -7.00 -9.41 0.12
CA THR A 262 -6.32 -8.65 1.17
C THR A 262 -4.80 -8.82 1.11
N ILE A 263 -4.30 -10.03 0.81
CA ILE A 263 -2.87 -10.25 0.54
C ILE A 263 -2.44 -9.41 -0.66
N HIS A 264 -3.22 -9.44 -1.75
CA HIS A 264 -2.90 -8.68 -2.94
C HIS A 264 -2.89 -7.16 -2.64
N ASN A 265 -3.87 -6.66 -1.88
CA ASN A 265 -3.90 -5.26 -1.45
C ASN A 265 -2.66 -4.85 -0.63
N GLY A 266 -2.27 -5.66 0.35
CA GLY A 266 -1.09 -5.40 1.17
C GLY A 266 0.18 -5.30 0.34
N TRP A 267 0.34 -6.19 -0.65
CA TRP A 267 1.50 -6.16 -1.53
C TRP A 267 1.49 -4.97 -2.50
N LEU A 268 0.35 -4.63 -3.09
CA LEU A 268 0.25 -3.43 -3.94
C LEU A 268 0.52 -2.15 -3.14
N THR A 269 0.12 -2.10 -1.87
CA THR A 269 0.45 -0.99 -0.97
C THR A 269 1.97 -0.89 -0.79
N ALA A 270 2.65 -1.99 -0.48
CA ALA A 270 4.11 -2.01 -0.35
C ALA A 270 4.82 -1.66 -1.68
N GLY A 271 4.36 -2.21 -2.80
CA GLY A 271 4.90 -1.93 -4.13
C GLY A 271 4.73 -0.46 -4.53
N THR A 272 3.62 0.17 -4.15
CA THR A 272 3.39 1.61 -4.37
C THR A 272 4.42 2.44 -3.60
N LEU A 273 4.69 2.11 -2.34
CA LEU A 273 5.68 2.81 -1.51
C LEU A 273 7.10 2.65 -2.08
N ALA A 274 7.47 1.44 -2.50
CA ALA A 274 8.75 1.17 -3.13
C ALA A 274 8.89 1.91 -4.47
N SER A 275 7.84 1.91 -5.30
CA SER A 275 7.84 2.61 -6.59
C SER A 275 7.88 4.13 -6.44
N ALA A 276 7.23 4.68 -5.40
CA ALA A 276 7.34 6.09 -5.06
C ALA A 276 8.77 6.47 -4.63
N ASN A 277 9.45 5.59 -3.89
CA ASN A 277 10.86 5.78 -3.53
C ASN A 277 11.77 5.73 -4.76
N ALA A 278 11.57 4.74 -5.64
CA ALA A 278 12.29 4.62 -6.91
C ALA A 278 12.14 5.88 -7.78
N MET A 279 10.94 6.44 -7.83
CA MET A 279 10.67 7.68 -8.54
C MET A 279 11.48 8.86 -7.98
N LEU A 280 11.57 9.00 -6.65
CA LEU A 280 12.36 10.07 -6.03
C LEU A 280 13.86 9.95 -6.29
N LEU A 281 14.39 8.73 -6.44
CA LEU A 281 15.81 8.54 -6.79
C LEU A 281 16.12 9.02 -8.22
N ARG A 282 15.12 9.08 -9.10
CA ARG A 282 15.29 9.61 -10.46
C ARG A 282 15.24 11.13 -10.52
N PHE A 283 14.67 11.76 -9.50
CA PHE A 283 14.80 13.19 -9.30
C PHE A 283 16.12 13.43 -8.56
N ASP A 284 16.90 14.43 -8.98
CA ASP A 284 18.24 14.74 -8.44
C ASP A 284 18.16 15.37 -7.02
N PHE A 285 17.33 14.80 -6.16
CA PHE A 285 17.15 15.22 -4.79
C PHE A 285 18.38 14.84 -3.96
N PRO A 286 18.79 15.71 -3.01
CA PRO A 286 19.83 15.37 -2.07
C PRO A 286 19.56 14.05 -1.33
N PHE A 287 20.62 13.27 -1.12
CA PHE A 287 20.54 11.94 -0.51
C PHE A 287 19.77 11.90 0.84
N TYR A 288 19.93 12.92 1.69
CA TYR A 288 19.22 12.99 2.96
C TYR A 288 17.68 13.09 2.79
N GLN A 289 17.20 13.71 1.70
CA GLN A 289 15.77 13.77 1.37
C GLN A 289 15.26 12.40 0.92
N GLN A 290 16.07 11.68 0.15
CA GLN A 290 15.76 10.32 -0.31
C GLN A 290 15.61 9.36 0.88
N ILE A 291 16.55 9.38 1.85
CA ILE A 291 16.43 8.61 3.10
C ILE A 291 15.21 9.04 3.90
N THR A 292 14.97 10.34 4.03
CA THR A 292 13.83 10.85 4.80
C THR A 292 12.53 10.30 4.23
N PHE A 293 12.38 10.32 2.90
CA PHE A 293 11.22 9.76 2.24
C PHE A 293 11.13 8.23 2.37
N ALA A 294 12.25 7.51 2.25
CA ALA A 294 12.28 6.06 2.49
C ALA A 294 11.75 5.71 3.89
N ASN A 295 12.18 6.45 4.92
CA ASN A 295 11.68 6.28 6.28
C ASN A 295 10.19 6.64 6.41
N LEU A 296 9.72 7.70 5.74
CA LEU A 296 8.28 8.04 5.73
C LEU A 296 7.44 6.91 5.14
N CYS A 297 7.88 6.29 4.05
CA CYS A 297 7.24 5.13 3.46
C CYS A 297 7.22 3.93 4.43
N LEU A 298 8.33 3.66 5.11
CA LEU A 298 8.41 2.60 6.12
C LEU A 298 7.48 2.87 7.31
N TYR A 299 7.44 4.09 7.84
CA TYR A 299 6.52 4.48 8.91
C TYR A 299 5.05 4.44 8.48
N PHE A 300 4.77 4.73 7.21
CA PHE A 300 3.43 4.52 6.68
C PHE A 300 3.06 3.03 6.63
N ALA A 301 3.98 2.16 6.21
CA ALA A 301 3.75 0.71 6.25
C ALA A 301 3.49 0.20 7.69
N LEU A 302 4.25 0.71 8.67
CA LEU A 302 4.00 0.45 10.10
C LEU A 302 2.59 0.89 10.49
N TRP A 303 2.24 2.16 10.20
CA TRP A 303 0.94 2.72 10.54
C TRP A 303 -0.19 1.91 9.91
N ALA A 304 -0.14 1.65 8.60
CA ALA A 304 -1.17 0.91 7.89
C ALA A 304 -1.30 -0.52 8.42
N GLY A 305 -0.16 -1.21 8.64
CA GLY A 305 -0.13 -2.57 9.17
C GLY A 305 -0.77 -2.66 10.55
N VAL A 306 -0.41 -1.77 11.48
CA VAL A 306 -0.98 -1.75 12.83
C VAL A 306 -2.44 -1.28 12.80
N PHE A 307 -2.73 -0.19 12.08
CA PHE A 307 -4.05 0.42 12.03
C PHE A 307 -5.10 -0.56 11.50
N PHE A 308 -4.88 -1.15 10.31
CA PHE A 308 -5.87 -2.07 9.75
C PHE A 308 -5.97 -3.36 10.57
N THR A 309 -4.87 -3.84 11.14
CA THR A 309 -4.91 -5.02 12.02
C THR A 309 -5.76 -4.79 13.26
N VAL A 310 -5.59 -3.66 13.95
CA VAL A 310 -6.31 -3.35 15.19
C VAL A 310 -7.74 -2.88 14.89
N TYR A 311 -7.91 -1.88 14.05
CA TYR A 311 -9.21 -1.22 13.85
C TYR A 311 -10.17 -1.99 12.96
N ARG A 312 -9.65 -2.77 12.00
CA ARG A 312 -10.48 -3.65 11.16
C ARG A 312 -10.48 -5.09 11.65
N ASN A 313 -9.78 -5.36 12.77
CA ASN A 313 -9.64 -6.68 13.34
C ASN A 313 -9.18 -7.68 12.25
N ASP A 314 -8.23 -7.30 11.39
CA ASP A 314 -7.79 -8.11 10.25
C ASP A 314 -6.27 -8.09 10.07
N ALA A 315 -5.63 -9.22 10.39
CA ALA A 315 -4.17 -9.33 10.37
C ALA A 315 -3.58 -9.57 8.97
N ILE A 316 -4.37 -9.87 7.93
CA ILE A 316 -3.83 -10.37 6.65
C ILE A 316 -3.04 -9.26 5.93
N LEU A 317 -3.57 -8.04 5.94
CA LEU A 317 -2.90 -6.88 5.36
C LEU A 317 -1.61 -6.58 6.13
N GLY A 318 -1.67 -6.60 7.47
CA GLY A 318 -0.52 -6.38 8.34
C GLY A 318 0.59 -7.42 8.11
N LEU A 319 0.24 -8.71 8.04
CA LEU A 319 1.18 -9.79 7.74
C LEU A 319 1.86 -9.61 6.37
N THR A 320 1.12 -9.14 5.38
CA THR A 320 1.67 -8.87 4.04
C THR A 320 2.64 -7.68 4.07
N LEU A 321 2.32 -6.62 4.79
CA LEU A 321 3.23 -5.49 4.97
C LEU A 321 4.49 -5.89 5.76
N ALA A 322 4.34 -6.72 6.79
CA ALA A 322 5.47 -7.29 7.52
C ALA A 322 6.37 -8.16 6.63
N TRP A 323 5.80 -8.96 5.73
CA TRP A 323 6.55 -9.71 4.72
C TRP A 323 7.40 -8.77 3.85
N ALA A 324 6.78 -7.70 3.34
CA ALA A 324 7.46 -6.72 2.50
C ALA A 324 8.58 -5.97 3.25
N THR A 325 8.32 -5.48 4.47
CA THR A 325 9.34 -4.78 5.26
C THR A 325 10.46 -5.71 5.72
N ASN A 326 10.18 -6.99 5.94
CA ASN A 326 11.23 -7.98 6.20
C ASN A 326 12.10 -8.23 4.96
N ALA A 327 11.52 -8.26 3.75
CA ALA A 327 12.30 -8.39 2.53
C ALA A 327 13.21 -7.17 2.31
N ILE A 328 12.76 -5.96 2.63
CA ILE A 328 13.60 -4.74 2.62
C ILE A 328 14.72 -4.84 3.66
N ARG A 329 14.43 -5.33 4.88
CA ARG A 329 15.46 -5.56 5.92
C ARG A 329 16.57 -6.46 5.41
N VAL A 330 16.22 -7.63 4.89
CA VAL A 330 17.19 -8.61 4.40
C VAL A 330 18.02 -8.02 3.27
N MET A 331 17.41 -7.21 2.39
CA MET A 331 18.14 -6.51 1.34
C MET A 331 19.23 -5.59 1.89
N TYR A 332 18.90 -4.82 2.93
CA TYR A 332 19.88 -3.95 3.56
C TYR A 332 21.01 -4.71 4.26
N GLU A 333 20.70 -5.87 4.85
CA GLU A 333 21.70 -6.77 5.43
C GLU A 333 22.64 -7.29 4.33
N ASP A 334 22.10 -7.73 3.18
CA ASP A 334 22.89 -8.20 2.04
C ASP A 334 23.75 -7.08 1.43
N CYS A 335 23.22 -5.86 1.32
CA CYS A 335 23.96 -4.68 0.84
C CYS A 335 25.10 -4.25 1.77
N ALA A 336 25.01 -4.56 3.07
CA ALA A 336 26.05 -4.25 4.06
C ALA A 336 27.21 -5.26 4.06
N LEU A 337 27.04 -6.42 3.40
CA LEU A 337 28.07 -7.43 3.22
C LEU A 337 28.94 -7.12 1.99
N ASP A 338 30.22 -7.50 2.02
CA ASP A 338 31.13 -7.45 0.86
C ASP A 338 30.89 -8.66 -0.08
N SER A 339 29.63 -8.91 -0.42
CA SER A 339 29.22 -9.93 -1.39
C SER A 339 29.15 -9.32 -2.79
N ASP A 340 29.06 -10.13 -3.84
CA ASP A 340 28.85 -9.63 -5.22
C ASP A 340 27.60 -8.74 -5.31
N LEU A 341 26.52 -9.15 -4.66
CA LEU A 341 25.27 -8.37 -4.57
C LEU A 341 25.47 -7.07 -3.78
N GLY A 342 26.22 -7.13 -2.67
CA GLY A 342 26.53 -5.95 -1.87
C GLY A 342 27.37 -4.93 -2.63
N ARG A 343 28.35 -5.37 -3.42
CA ARG A 343 29.15 -4.52 -4.30
C ARG A 343 28.30 -3.86 -5.40
N GLN A 344 27.36 -4.59 -5.99
CA GLN A 344 26.41 -4.03 -6.97
C GLN A 344 25.49 -2.97 -6.31
N CYS A 345 24.92 -3.29 -5.15
CA CYS A 345 24.08 -2.37 -4.40
C CYS A 345 24.80 -1.06 -4.04
N GLN A 346 26.06 -1.16 -3.59
CA GLN A 346 26.89 -0.01 -3.26
C GLN A 346 27.36 0.79 -4.48
N ALA A 347 27.42 0.17 -5.66
CA ALA A 347 27.79 0.85 -6.91
C ALA A 347 26.65 1.68 -7.50
N GLU A 348 25.41 1.25 -7.30
CA GLU A 348 24.22 1.93 -7.86
C GLU A 348 23.62 2.98 -6.93
N LEU A 349 23.75 2.77 -5.62
CA LEU A 349 23.39 3.78 -4.65
C LEU A 349 24.50 4.83 -4.52
N PRO A 350 24.20 6.06 -4.07
CA PRO A 350 25.24 7.02 -3.69
C PRO A 350 26.26 6.38 -2.74
N PRO A 351 27.46 6.93 -2.53
CA PRO A 351 28.40 6.41 -1.55
C PRO A 351 27.80 6.52 -0.14
N ILE A 352 27.08 5.48 0.26
CA ILE A 352 26.37 5.36 1.51
C ILE A 352 27.32 4.72 2.51
N ASN A 353 27.51 5.38 3.65
CA ASN A 353 28.23 4.79 4.77
C ASN A 353 27.47 3.53 5.22
N LYS A 354 28.18 2.41 5.44
CA LYS A 354 27.64 1.17 6.03
C LYS A 354 26.68 1.40 7.20
N THR A 355 26.97 2.40 8.04
CA THR A 355 26.12 2.81 9.17
C THR A 355 24.68 3.16 8.76
N VAL A 356 24.48 3.74 7.57
CA VAL A 356 23.14 4.08 7.07
C VAL A 356 22.37 2.82 6.68
N PHE A 357 23.03 1.86 6.00
CA PHE A 357 22.41 0.58 5.68
C PHE A 357 22.02 -0.19 6.94
N GLU A 358 22.90 -0.24 7.94
CA GLU A 358 22.61 -0.84 9.24
C GLU A 358 21.44 -0.15 9.96
N ALA A 359 21.37 1.18 9.91
CA ALA A 359 20.26 1.95 10.50
C ALA A 359 18.93 1.70 9.78
N GLN A 360 18.95 1.58 8.45
CA GLN A 360 17.78 1.26 7.66
C GLN A 360 17.31 -0.19 7.85
N ALA A 361 18.23 -1.16 7.90
CA ALA A 361 17.94 -2.55 8.26
C ALA A 361 17.29 -2.63 9.65
N THR A 362 17.83 -1.92 10.63
CA THR A 362 17.28 -1.85 12.00
C THR A 362 15.87 -1.26 12.00
N THR A 363 15.63 -0.19 11.24
CA THR A 363 14.31 0.45 11.12
C THR A 363 13.29 -0.51 10.50
N ALA A 364 13.64 -1.16 9.39
CA ALA A 364 12.80 -2.17 8.73
C ALA A 364 12.53 -3.38 9.65
N HIS A 365 13.52 -3.81 10.44
CA HIS A 365 13.36 -4.86 11.44
C HIS A 365 12.36 -4.48 12.53
N LEU A 366 12.52 -3.31 13.15
CA LEU A 366 11.61 -2.84 14.20
C LEU A 366 10.17 -2.76 13.69
N ILE A 367 9.96 -2.21 12.49
CA ILE A 367 8.64 -2.11 11.87
C ILE A 367 8.04 -3.49 11.65
N THR A 368 8.81 -4.40 11.04
CA THR A 368 8.40 -5.79 10.83
C THR A 368 7.95 -6.44 12.14
N SER A 369 8.78 -6.35 13.18
CA SER A 369 8.53 -6.95 14.49
C SER A 369 7.28 -6.38 15.16
N VAL A 370 7.07 -5.06 15.12
CA VAL A 370 5.87 -4.42 15.70
C VAL A 370 4.61 -4.83 14.96
N VAL A 371 4.63 -4.84 13.62
CA VAL A 371 3.47 -5.24 12.82
C VAL A 371 3.15 -6.72 13.04
N LEU A 372 4.15 -7.61 13.03
CA LEU A 372 3.98 -9.03 13.30
C LEU A 372 3.42 -9.28 14.70
N LEU A 373 3.98 -8.65 15.72
CA LEU A 373 3.49 -8.79 17.10
C LEU A 373 2.03 -8.36 17.21
N THR A 374 1.67 -7.23 16.59
CA THR A 374 0.29 -6.74 16.54
C THR A 374 -0.64 -7.77 15.89
N CYS A 375 -0.23 -8.34 14.74
CA CYS A 375 -0.97 -9.39 14.04
C CYS A 375 -1.16 -10.63 14.91
N LEU A 376 -0.11 -11.12 15.55
CA LEU A 376 -0.14 -12.30 16.41
C LEU A 376 -1.05 -12.10 17.63
N VAL A 377 -1.03 -10.91 18.25
CA VAL A 377 -1.91 -10.57 19.36
C VAL A 377 -3.37 -10.60 18.91
N VAL A 378 -3.72 -9.94 17.79
CA VAL A 378 -5.11 -9.92 17.28
C VAL A 378 -5.58 -11.33 16.90
N ILE A 379 -4.73 -12.14 16.28
CA ILE A 379 -5.04 -13.55 15.96
C ILE A 379 -5.28 -14.35 17.25
N ALA A 380 -4.41 -14.21 18.24
CA ALA A 380 -4.53 -14.93 19.52
C ALA A 380 -5.83 -14.55 20.27
N LEU A 381 -6.20 -13.27 20.26
CA LEU A 381 -7.46 -12.80 20.84
C LEU A 381 -8.68 -13.43 20.13
N LYS A 382 -8.68 -13.46 18.79
CA LYS A 382 -9.75 -14.12 18.01
C LYS A 382 -9.84 -15.62 18.31
N LEU A 383 -8.71 -16.31 18.40
CA LEU A 383 -8.69 -17.74 18.71
C LEU A 383 -9.23 -18.01 20.11
N LYS A 384 -8.90 -17.17 21.09
CA LYS A 384 -9.44 -17.26 22.44
C LYS A 384 -10.96 -17.13 22.45
N ASP A 385 -11.50 -16.13 21.74
CA ASP A 385 -12.95 -15.92 21.62
C ASP A 385 -13.66 -17.14 21.00
N LEU A 386 -13.04 -17.77 19.98
CA LEU A 386 -13.55 -19.00 19.37
C LEU A 386 -13.55 -20.20 20.30
N THR A 387 -12.53 -20.34 21.17
CA THR A 387 -12.47 -21.44 22.15
C THR A 387 -13.40 -21.26 23.34
N SER A 388 -13.88 -20.03 23.58
CA SER A 388 -14.77 -19.71 24.70
C SER A 388 -16.26 -19.91 24.39
N LYS A 389 -16.60 -20.08 23.12
CA LYS A 389 -17.94 -20.39 22.61
C LYS A 389 -18.03 -21.88 22.30
#